data_AF-A0A949F6N4-F1
#
_entry.id   AF-A0A949F6N4-F1
#
_cell.length_a   1.000
_cell.length_b   1.000
_cell.length_c   1.000
_cell.angle_alpha   90.00
_cell.angle_beta   90.00
_cell.angle_gamma   90.00
#
_symmetry.space_group_name_H-M   'P 1'
#
loop_
_entity.id
_entity.type
_entity.pdbx_description
1 polymer ?
#
loop_
_entity_poly.entity_id
_entity_poly.type
_entity_poly.pdbx_seq_one_letter_code
_entity_poly.pdbx_strand_id
1 'polypeptide(L)'
;MMEIDGSLKSGSGTIVRYALSLASLIKKAVRIKNIRAKRKNPGLRPQHLKTVQACCDLTQGKAQNLKPGASEIMFSPGKKIRGGSFSWDIGTAGSTTMMALCVLPLALFSDKQSHYTISGGLFQDFAPNAFHVKCVLLHLLRRFSLQADLEMIRPGYVPSGAGIIKLRVTPITKKLLPLRLLEPGKVAFIKGVAISSHLEQKKVSERMKDACLSVLEKAGYKADIEIINDKSANQRGAALFIYAQTDTGCIIGADMAGKLGRPAEKIGGYVARSLLEDIDSGATVDRFTADQLILYAALADGESGYIIPRMSAHIDSNLWLVEKMLGAKVSLDGKRLLIKGVGLERS
;
A
#
# COMPACT_ATOMS: atom_id res chain seq x y z
N MET A 1 -13.34 -15.87 -18.62
CA MET A 1 -13.04 -15.84 -17.18
C MET A 1 -11.57 -16.18 -17.00
N MET A 2 -10.83 -15.43 -16.17
CA MET A 2 -9.40 -15.68 -15.91
C MET A 2 -9.21 -16.63 -14.73
N GLU A 3 -8.19 -17.48 -14.78
CA GLU A 3 -7.80 -18.33 -13.65
C GLU A 3 -6.46 -17.89 -13.04
N ILE A 4 -6.47 -17.69 -11.71
CA ILE A 4 -5.31 -17.30 -10.91
C ILE A 4 -5.10 -18.34 -9.81
N ASP A 5 -3.90 -18.91 -9.76
CA ASP A 5 -3.48 -19.76 -8.65
C ASP A 5 -2.80 -18.90 -7.57
N GLY A 6 -3.48 -18.77 -6.43
CA GLY A 6 -3.06 -17.99 -5.27
C GLY A 6 -1.92 -18.60 -4.45
N SER A 7 -1.43 -19.78 -4.81
CA SER A 7 -0.22 -20.40 -4.23
C SER A 7 1.06 -20.02 -4.98
N LEU A 8 0.95 -19.56 -6.22
CA LEU A 8 2.10 -19.15 -7.02
C LEU A 8 2.80 -17.93 -6.41
N LYS A 9 4.07 -17.74 -6.79
CA LYS A 9 4.88 -16.58 -6.38
C LYS A 9 4.88 -16.41 -4.86
N SER A 10 4.47 -15.24 -4.34
CA SER A 10 4.42 -14.95 -2.89
C SER A 10 3.41 -15.78 -2.08
N GLY A 11 2.45 -16.45 -2.75
CA GLY A 11 1.37 -17.19 -2.11
C GLY A 11 0.60 -16.35 -1.07
N SER A 12 0.50 -15.04 -1.29
CA SER A 12 0.09 -14.07 -0.27
C SER A 12 -1.31 -13.51 -0.52
N GLY A 13 -1.83 -12.78 0.48
CA GLY A 13 -3.09 -12.04 0.30
C GLY A 13 -3.00 -10.91 -0.74
N THR A 14 -1.79 -10.53 -1.16
CA THR A 14 -1.58 -9.54 -2.22
C THR A 14 -2.14 -10.05 -3.55
N ILE A 15 -1.96 -11.32 -3.87
CA ILE A 15 -2.49 -11.92 -5.12
C ILE A 15 -4.01 -11.74 -5.21
N VAL A 16 -4.71 -11.97 -4.09
CA VAL A 16 -6.18 -11.81 -4.05
C VAL A 16 -6.57 -10.36 -4.33
N ARG A 17 -6.03 -9.40 -3.58
CA ARG A 17 -6.36 -7.97 -3.75
C ARG A 17 -6.04 -7.48 -5.15
N TYR A 18 -4.84 -7.79 -5.62
CA TYR A 18 -4.33 -7.31 -6.89
C TYR A 18 -5.11 -7.90 -8.07
N ALA A 19 -5.42 -9.21 -8.05
CA ALA A 19 -6.25 -9.85 -9.06
C ALA A 19 -7.68 -9.27 -9.07
N LEU A 20 -8.28 -8.96 -7.92
CA LEU A 20 -9.59 -8.31 -7.84
C LEU A 20 -9.56 -6.90 -8.46
N SER A 21 -8.53 -6.11 -8.16
CA SER A 21 -8.35 -4.79 -8.76
C SER A 21 -8.26 -4.89 -10.29
N LEU A 22 -7.35 -5.74 -10.80
CA LEU A 22 -7.14 -5.92 -12.24
C LEU A 22 -8.40 -6.45 -12.94
N ALA A 23 -9.04 -7.48 -12.38
CA ALA A 23 -10.28 -8.05 -12.91
C ALA A 23 -11.38 -6.99 -13.03
N SER A 24 -11.53 -6.14 -12.00
CA SER A 24 -12.50 -5.04 -11.98
C SER A 24 -12.21 -4.02 -13.07
N LEU A 25 -10.95 -3.60 -13.24
CA LEU A 25 -10.54 -2.59 -14.21
C LEU A 25 -10.76 -3.06 -15.65
N ILE A 26 -10.41 -4.32 -15.97
CA ILE A 26 -10.61 -4.88 -17.31
C ILE A 26 -11.98 -5.52 -17.53
N LYS A 27 -12.86 -5.47 -16.51
CA LYS A 27 -14.24 -5.98 -16.54
C LYS A 27 -14.34 -7.46 -16.91
N LYS A 28 -13.37 -8.27 -16.46
CA LYS A 28 -13.34 -9.72 -16.72
C LYS A 28 -13.44 -10.48 -15.42
N ALA A 29 -14.33 -11.46 -15.38
CA ALA A 29 -14.46 -12.37 -14.24
C ALA A 29 -13.15 -13.12 -13.97
N VAL A 30 -12.86 -13.37 -12.70
CA VAL A 30 -11.67 -14.09 -12.22
C VAL A 30 -12.05 -15.18 -11.22
N ARG A 31 -11.42 -16.34 -11.37
CA ARG A 31 -11.43 -17.43 -10.40
C ARG A 31 -10.05 -17.50 -9.75
N ILE A 32 -10.01 -17.39 -8.43
CA ILE A 32 -8.76 -17.45 -7.65
C ILE A 32 -8.78 -18.73 -6.81
N LYS A 33 -7.89 -19.68 -7.11
CA LYS A 33 -7.73 -20.95 -6.39
C LYS A 33 -6.57 -20.88 -5.39
N ASN A 34 -6.44 -21.85 -4.50
CA ASN A 34 -5.31 -22.02 -3.57
C ASN A 34 -4.95 -20.75 -2.77
N ILE A 35 -5.97 -20.00 -2.37
CA ILE A 35 -5.81 -18.70 -1.70
C ILE A 35 -4.95 -18.85 -0.45
N ARG A 36 -3.79 -18.20 -0.44
CA ARG A 36 -2.87 -18.17 0.70
C ARG A 36 -2.43 -19.56 1.18
N ALA A 37 -2.37 -20.54 0.28
CA ALA A 37 -1.99 -21.93 0.63
C ALA A 37 -0.61 -22.03 1.32
N LYS A 38 0.32 -21.12 1.01
CA LYS A 38 1.67 -21.06 1.60
C LYS A 38 1.75 -20.29 2.94
N ARG A 39 0.63 -19.89 3.53
CA ARG A 39 0.60 -19.10 4.77
C ARG A 39 0.17 -19.96 5.95
N LYS A 40 0.70 -19.66 7.14
CA LYS A 40 0.34 -20.35 8.40
C LYS A 40 -1.17 -20.53 8.59
N ASN A 41 -1.95 -19.50 8.23
CA ASN A 41 -3.40 -19.56 8.21
C ASN A 41 -3.86 -19.40 6.76
N PRO A 42 -4.12 -20.49 6.00
CA PRO A 42 -4.57 -20.42 4.61
C PRO A 42 -5.96 -19.81 4.44
N GLY A 43 -6.36 -19.61 3.18
CA GLY A 43 -7.67 -19.11 2.79
C GLY A 43 -7.91 -17.62 3.04
N LEU A 44 -9.13 -17.17 2.76
CA LEU A 44 -9.56 -15.79 3.01
C LEU A 44 -9.57 -15.46 4.50
N ARG A 45 -9.24 -14.20 4.79
CA ARG A 45 -9.29 -13.60 6.14
C ARG A 45 -10.30 -12.46 6.10
N PRO A 46 -10.77 -11.94 7.24
CA PRO A 46 -11.77 -10.87 7.27
C PRO A 46 -11.44 -9.69 6.34
N GLN A 47 -10.20 -9.20 6.36
CA GLN A 47 -9.76 -8.14 5.44
C GLN A 47 -9.88 -8.49 3.95
N HIS A 48 -9.63 -9.75 3.56
CA HIS A 48 -9.78 -10.20 2.17
C HIS A 48 -11.26 -10.28 1.78
N LEU A 49 -12.11 -10.79 2.67
CA LEU A 49 -13.56 -10.84 2.46
C LEU A 49 -14.12 -9.43 2.24
N LYS A 50 -13.77 -8.50 3.14
CA LYS A 50 -14.22 -7.11 3.05
C LYS A 50 -13.72 -6.43 1.78
N THR A 51 -12.50 -6.75 1.35
CA THR A 51 -11.97 -6.27 0.07
C THR A 51 -12.78 -6.77 -1.13
N VAL A 52 -13.13 -8.07 -1.18
CA VAL A 52 -13.99 -8.61 -2.25
C VAL A 52 -15.37 -7.95 -2.22
N GLN A 53 -15.96 -7.76 -1.03
CA GLN A 53 -17.24 -7.06 -0.87
C GLN A 53 -17.16 -5.64 -1.44
N ALA A 54 -16.12 -4.88 -1.10
CA ALA A 54 -15.93 -3.54 -1.65
C ALA A 54 -15.79 -3.54 -3.19
N CYS A 55 -15.07 -4.50 -3.77
CA CYS A 55 -15.03 -4.66 -5.22
C CYS A 55 -16.42 -4.96 -5.82
N CYS A 56 -17.23 -5.80 -5.17
CA CYS A 56 -18.62 -6.02 -5.58
C CYS A 56 -19.44 -4.72 -5.49
N ASP A 57 -19.34 -3.97 -4.39
CA ASP A 57 -20.09 -2.72 -4.17
C ASP A 57 -19.74 -1.68 -5.24
N LEU A 58 -18.44 -1.49 -5.52
CA LEU A 58 -17.95 -0.52 -6.49
C LEU A 58 -18.32 -0.91 -7.93
N THR A 59 -18.31 -2.20 -8.25
CA THR A 59 -18.57 -2.67 -9.62
C THR A 59 -20.00 -3.13 -9.87
N GLN A 60 -20.86 -3.16 -8.85
CA GLN A 60 -22.11 -3.94 -8.86
C GLN A 60 -21.88 -5.41 -9.27
N GLY A 61 -20.71 -5.94 -8.91
CA GLY A 61 -20.30 -7.30 -9.22
C GLY A 61 -20.90 -8.34 -8.29
N LYS A 62 -20.64 -9.60 -8.62
CA LYS A 62 -21.03 -10.77 -7.80
C LYS A 62 -19.80 -11.59 -7.44
N ALA A 63 -19.79 -12.15 -6.24
CA ALA A 63 -18.77 -13.09 -5.81
C ALA A 63 -19.41 -14.37 -5.25
N GLN A 64 -18.72 -15.49 -5.42
CA GLN A 64 -19.14 -16.80 -4.90
C GLN A 64 -18.10 -17.32 -3.90
N ASN A 65 -18.57 -18.17 -2.97
CA ASN A 65 -17.77 -18.78 -1.91
C ASN A 65 -17.08 -17.77 -0.97
N LEU A 66 -17.74 -16.64 -0.70
CA LEU A 66 -17.17 -15.56 0.09
C LEU A 66 -17.31 -15.81 1.60
N LYS A 67 -16.52 -16.73 2.13
CA LYS A 67 -16.52 -17.11 3.55
C LYS A 67 -15.09 -17.16 4.15
N PRO A 68 -14.93 -16.93 5.47
CA PRO A 68 -13.64 -17.08 6.13
C PRO A 68 -13.01 -18.45 5.84
N GLY A 69 -11.71 -18.50 5.59
CA GLY A 69 -10.98 -19.73 5.29
C GLY A 69 -11.20 -20.30 3.89
N ALA A 70 -12.06 -19.71 3.04
CA ALA A 70 -12.23 -20.17 1.66
C ALA A 70 -10.88 -20.16 0.91
N SER A 71 -10.53 -21.31 0.34
CA SER A 71 -9.34 -21.50 -0.50
C SER A 71 -9.57 -21.11 -1.95
N GLU A 72 -10.82 -20.84 -2.33
CA GLU A 72 -11.20 -20.49 -3.69
C GLU A 72 -12.35 -19.47 -3.69
N ILE A 73 -12.30 -18.50 -4.62
CA ILE A 73 -13.43 -17.63 -4.95
C ILE A 73 -13.59 -17.48 -6.46
N MET A 74 -14.81 -17.13 -6.86
CA MET A 74 -15.09 -16.53 -8.16
C MET A 74 -15.62 -15.13 -7.95
N PHE A 75 -15.09 -14.17 -8.70
CA PHE A 75 -15.52 -12.78 -8.72
C PHE A 75 -15.80 -12.34 -10.15
N SER A 76 -17.00 -11.79 -10.36
CA SER A 76 -17.45 -11.26 -11.64
C SER A 76 -17.80 -9.78 -11.46
N PRO A 77 -16.95 -8.84 -11.90
CA PRO A 77 -17.27 -7.41 -11.83
C PRO A 77 -18.41 -7.06 -12.77
N GLY A 78 -19.16 -6.01 -12.46
CA GLY A 78 -20.13 -5.43 -13.41
C GLY A 78 -19.46 -4.60 -14.50
N LYS A 79 -20.29 -3.94 -15.33
CA LYS A 79 -19.84 -3.21 -16.54
C LYS A 79 -19.24 -1.83 -16.25
N LYS A 80 -19.49 -1.26 -15.08
CA LYS A 80 -19.05 0.09 -14.70
C LYS A 80 -18.48 0.07 -13.29
N ILE A 81 -17.60 1.03 -13.00
CA ILE A 81 -17.08 1.27 -11.66
C ILE A 81 -17.76 2.54 -11.13
N ARG A 82 -18.49 2.40 -10.03
CA ARG A 82 -19.25 3.49 -9.42
C ARG A 82 -18.37 4.27 -8.46
N GLY A 83 -18.41 5.58 -8.60
CA GLY A 83 -17.90 6.52 -7.61
C GLY A 83 -18.97 6.88 -6.58
N GLY A 84 -18.62 7.79 -5.69
CA GLY A 84 -19.47 8.23 -4.59
C GLY A 84 -18.96 7.77 -3.23
N SER A 85 -19.87 7.77 -2.26
CA SER A 85 -19.53 7.53 -0.85
C SER A 85 -19.76 6.08 -0.46
N PHE A 86 -18.73 5.44 0.08
CA PHE A 86 -18.81 4.07 0.59
C PHE A 86 -18.15 3.97 1.96
N SER A 87 -18.66 3.06 2.80
CA SER A 87 -18.13 2.80 4.12
C SER A 87 -17.96 1.31 4.33
N TRP A 88 -16.77 0.89 4.75
CA TRP A 88 -16.46 -0.49 5.02
C TRP A 88 -15.78 -0.67 6.37
N ASP A 89 -16.43 -1.46 7.22
CA ASP A 89 -15.82 -1.94 8.45
C ASP A 89 -15.25 -3.35 8.25
N ILE A 90 -13.93 -3.48 8.44
CA ILE A 90 -13.24 -4.77 8.40
C ILE A 90 -13.62 -5.62 9.62
N GLY A 91 -14.05 -5.00 10.73
CA GLY A 91 -14.49 -5.67 11.96
C GLY A 91 -13.36 -6.31 12.78
N THR A 92 -12.11 -6.12 12.38
CA THR A 92 -10.91 -6.65 13.04
C THR A 92 -9.73 -5.69 12.85
N ALA A 93 -8.56 -5.97 13.43
CA ALA A 93 -7.30 -5.30 13.08
C ALA A 93 -6.74 -5.71 11.69
N GLY A 94 -7.61 -6.00 10.72
CA GLY A 94 -7.20 -6.16 9.33
C GLY A 94 -6.83 -4.80 8.73
N SER A 95 -5.81 -4.77 7.87
CA SER A 95 -5.23 -3.50 7.39
C SER A 95 -6.22 -2.72 6.51
N THR A 96 -6.56 -1.50 6.94
CA THR A 96 -7.34 -0.55 6.14
C THR A 96 -6.54 -0.02 4.96
N THR A 97 -5.22 0.18 5.11
CA THR A 97 -4.34 0.64 4.03
C THR A 97 -4.26 -0.38 2.91
N MET A 98 -4.11 -1.68 3.21
CA MET A 98 -4.11 -2.71 2.18
C MET A 98 -5.46 -2.83 1.46
N MET A 99 -6.57 -2.59 2.15
CA MET A 99 -7.88 -2.50 1.49
C MET A 99 -7.97 -1.25 0.61
N ALA A 100 -7.50 -0.10 1.09
CA ALA A 100 -7.42 1.15 0.33
C ALA A 100 -6.62 0.98 -0.97
N LEU A 101 -5.46 0.31 -0.92
CA LEU A 101 -4.64 0.01 -2.10
C LEU A 101 -5.39 -0.84 -3.15
N CYS A 102 -6.34 -1.66 -2.74
CA CYS A 102 -7.15 -2.46 -3.66
C CYS A 102 -8.24 -1.63 -4.35
N VAL A 103 -8.90 -0.73 -3.60
CA VAL A 103 -10.03 0.07 -4.11
C VAL A 103 -9.60 1.37 -4.78
N LEU A 104 -8.41 1.89 -4.46
CA LEU A 104 -7.88 3.13 -5.04
C LEU A 104 -7.81 3.06 -6.58
N PRO A 105 -7.28 1.99 -7.22
CA PRO A 105 -7.32 1.89 -8.67
C PRO A 105 -8.74 1.93 -9.25
N LEU A 106 -9.71 1.29 -8.60
CA LEU A 106 -11.11 1.33 -9.06
C LEU A 106 -11.67 2.76 -9.01
N ALA A 107 -11.40 3.47 -7.91
CA ALA A 107 -11.82 4.85 -7.71
C ALA A 107 -11.25 5.82 -8.75
N LEU A 108 -10.05 5.55 -9.26
CA LEU A 108 -9.45 6.33 -10.34
C LEU A 108 -10.20 6.17 -11.67
N PHE A 109 -10.83 5.02 -11.90
CA PHE A 109 -11.57 4.71 -13.12
C PHE A 109 -13.09 4.75 -12.91
N SER A 110 -13.56 5.37 -11.81
CA SER A 110 -14.98 5.46 -11.52
C SER A 110 -15.67 6.59 -12.29
N ASP A 111 -17.00 6.50 -12.41
CA ASP A 111 -17.82 7.50 -13.12
C ASP A 111 -17.77 8.90 -12.50
N LYS A 112 -17.62 9.01 -11.17
CA LYS A 112 -17.55 10.27 -10.41
C LYS A 112 -16.58 10.20 -9.21
N GLN A 113 -16.38 11.33 -8.54
CA GLN A 113 -15.52 11.43 -7.36
C GLN A 113 -15.91 10.44 -6.25
N SER A 114 -14.90 9.86 -5.63
CA SER A 114 -15.04 8.79 -4.64
C SER A 114 -14.60 9.22 -3.25
N HIS A 115 -15.40 8.87 -2.24
CA HIS A 115 -15.15 9.17 -0.83
C HIS A 115 -15.35 7.90 0.00
N TYR A 116 -14.26 7.28 0.44
CA TYR A 116 -14.33 6.00 1.16
C TYR A 116 -13.95 6.18 2.61
N THR A 117 -14.78 5.65 3.51
CA THR A 117 -14.44 5.50 4.93
C THR A 117 -14.13 4.05 5.21
N ILE A 118 -12.95 3.75 5.74
CA ILE A 118 -12.52 2.37 6.00
C ILE A 118 -12.09 2.26 7.46
N SER A 119 -12.70 1.33 8.21
CA SER A 119 -12.34 1.04 9.59
C SER A 119 -11.69 -0.33 9.77
N GLY A 120 -10.70 -0.40 10.67
CA GLY A 120 -9.89 -1.60 10.91
C GLY A 120 -8.54 -1.29 11.58
N GLY A 121 -7.50 -2.06 11.26
CA GLY A 121 -6.13 -1.80 11.69
C GLY A 121 -5.40 -0.83 10.77
N LEU A 122 -4.69 0.15 11.32
CA LEU A 122 -3.88 1.13 10.59
C LEU A 122 -2.38 0.92 10.80
N PHE A 123 -2.00 0.49 12.00
CA PHE A 123 -0.61 0.26 12.40
C PHE A 123 -0.43 -1.21 12.81
N GLN A 124 0.24 -1.97 11.95
CA GLN A 124 0.50 -3.38 12.13
C GLN A 124 1.71 -3.82 11.31
N ASP A 125 2.38 -4.88 11.75
CA ASP A 125 3.44 -5.47 10.95
C ASP A 125 2.88 -5.99 9.60
N PHE A 126 3.70 -5.96 8.55
CA PHE A 126 3.40 -6.50 7.21
C PHE A 126 2.30 -5.75 6.43
N ALA A 127 2.04 -4.48 6.75
CA ALA A 127 1.24 -3.56 5.94
C ALA A 127 1.86 -2.16 6.00
N PRO A 128 1.77 -1.36 4.92
CA PRO A 128 2.26 0.02 4.95
C PRO A 128 1.39 0.88 5.87
N ASN A 129 2.04 1.81 6.56
CA ASN A 129 1.36 2.74 7.46
C ASN A 129 0.50 3.74 6.69
N ALA A 130 -0.51 4.31 7.36
CA ALA A 130 -1.32 5.38 6.76
C ALA A 130 -0.46 6.59 6.32
N PHE A 131 0.58 6.93 7.09
CA PHE A 131 1.54 7.97 6.72
C PHE A 131 2.40 7.58 5.51
N HIS A 132 2.83 6.32 5.38
CA HIS A 132 3.56 5.85 4.20
C HIS A 132 2.70 5.98 2.94
N VAL A 133 1.45 5.52 3.00
CA VAL A 133 0.50 5.68 1.89
C VAL A 133 0.32 7.16 1.53
N LYS A 134 0.11 8.03 2.52
CA LYS A 134 -0.13 9.46 2.30
C LYS A 134 1.10 10.20 1.75
N CYS A 135 2.24 10.08 2.43
CA CYS A 135 3.43 10.88 2.19
C CYS A 135 4.32 10.33 1.08
N VAL A 136 4.29 9.01 0.85
CA VAL A 136 5.13 8.35 -0.16
C VAL A 136 4.30 7.95 -1.37
N LEU A 137 3.41 6.96 -1.22
CA LEU A 137 2.69 6.39 -2.37
C LEU A 137 1.84 7.44 -3.07
N LEU A 138 0.92 8.10 -2.37
CA LEU A 138 0.02 9.09 -2.98
C LEU A 138 0.78 10.29 -3.54
N HIS A 139 1.93 10.66 -2.98
CA HIS A 139 2.80 11.67 -3.57
C HIS A 139 3.34 11.21 -4.92
N LEU A 140 3.89 10.00 -5.00
CA LEU A 140 4.41 9.43 -6.24
C LEU A 140 3.31 9.21 -7.29
N LEU A 141 2.09 8.86 -6.87
CA LEU A 141 0.96 8.73 -7.79
C LEU A 141 0.60 10.03 -8.50
N ARG A 142 0.92 11.21 -7.94
CA ARG A 142 0.73 12.49 -8.65
C ARG A 142 1.55 12.58 -9.94
N ARG A 143 2.68 11.88 -10.03
CA ARG A 143 3.51 11.82 -11.24
C ARG A 143 2.85 11.04 -12.38
N PHE A 144 1.90 10.16 -12.05
CA PHE A 144 1.01 9.52 -13.03
C PHE A 144 -0.20 10.41 -13.40
N SER A 145 -0.23 11.68 -12.94
CA SER A 145 -1.37 12.60 -13.02
C SER A 145 -2.60 12.14 -12.23
N LEU A 146 -2.39 11.43 -11.13
CA LEU A 146 -3.46 10.95 -10.25
C LEU A 146 -3.69 11.91 -9.08
N GLN A 147 -4.95 12.08 -8.69
CA GLN A 147 -5.33 12.89 -7.55
C GLN A 147 -6.10 12.06 -6.51
N ALA A 148 -5.45 11.81 -5.39
CA ALA A 148 -6.04 11.16 -4.23
C ALA A 148 -5.47 11.76 -2.93
N ASP A 149 -6.25 11.72 -1.87
CA ASP A 149 -5.85 12.13 -0.52
C ASP A 149 -6.32 11.11 0.51
N LEU A 150 -5.49 10.90 1.54
CA LEU A 150 -5.78 10.01 2.65
C LEU A 150 -5.68 10.79 3.97
N GLU A 151 -6.76 10.74 4.72
CA GLU A 151 -6.88 11.34 6.05
C GLU A 151 -7.03 10.22 7.09
N MET A 152 -6.18 10.23 8.11
CA MET A 152 -6.34 9.36 9.28
C MET A 152 -7.20 10.08 10.31
N ILE A 153 -8.40 9.57 10.56
CA ILE A 153 -9.35 10.14 11.53
C ILE A 153 -9.07 9.63 12.93
N ARG A 154 -8.71 8.35 13.06
CA ARG A 154 -8.40 7.70 14.33
C ARG A 154 -7.36 6.61 14.12
N PRO A 155 -6.28 6.56 14.93
CA PRO A 155 -5.33 5.45 14.90
C PRO A 155 -6.00 4.10 15.26
N GLY A 156 -5.49 3.02 14.68
CA GLY A 156 -5.97 1.67 14.95
C GLY A 156 -4.82 0.69 15.03
N TYR A 157 -4.75 -0.06 16.12
CA TYR A 157 -3.62 -0.94 16.44
C TYR A 157 -4.09 -2.38 16.66
N VAL A 158 -3.21 -3.35 16.42
CA VAL A 158 -3.44 -4.75 16.81
C VAL A 158 -3.54 -4.84 18.35
N PRO A 159 -4.45 -5.65 18.93
CA PRO A 159 -5.34 -6.61 18.25
C PRO A 159 -6.72 -6.06 17.87
N SER A 160 -7.19 -4.95 18.44
CA SER A 160 -8.58 -4.52 18.27
C SER A 160 -8.84 -3.83 16.92
N GLY A 161 -7.84 -3.14 16.37
CA GLY A 161 -8.01 -2.32 15.17
C GLY A 161 -8.74 -1.03 15.50
N ALA A 162 -9.95 -0.88 14.98
CA ALA A 162 -10.86 0.26 15.18
C ALA A 162 -10.35 1.64 14.73
N GLY A 163 -9.21 1.73 14.05
CA GLY A 163 -8.80 2.98 13.42
C GLY A 163 -9.61 3.25 12.16
N ILE A 164 -9.63 4.51 11.73
CA ILE A 164 -10.48 5.01 10.66
C ILE A 164 -9.63 5.85 9.71
N ILE A 165 -9.68 5.52 8.42
CA ILE A 165 -9.17 6.37 7.35
C ILE A 165 -10.30 6.85 6.45
N LYS A 166 -10.14 8.05 5.89
CA LYS A 166 -10.93 8.56 4.78
C LYS A 166 -10.03 8.69 3.55
N LEU A 167 -10.45 8.08 2.45
CA LEU A 167 -9.78 8.17 1.16
C LEU A 167 -10.67 8.98 0.21
N ARG A 168 -10.12 10.05 -0.38
CA ARG A 168 -10.77 10.85 -1.41
C ARG A 168 -10.04 10.65 -2.73
N VAL A 169 -10.76 10.36 -3.80
CA VAL A 169 -10.16 10.08 -5.10
C VAL A 169 -10.92 10.78 -6.21
N THR A 170 -10.20 11.54 -7.03
CA THR A 170 -10.72 12.15 -8.25
C THR A 170 -10.48 11.19 -9.42
N PRO A 171 -11.51 10.82 -10.19
CA PRO A 171 -11.35 9.97 -11.36
C PRO A 171 -10.49 10.63 -12.42
N ILE A 172 -9.79 9.81 -13.18
CA ILE A 172 -9.00 10.26 -14.31
C ILE A 172 -9.91 10.75 -15.44
N THR A 173 -9.49 11.83 -16.09
CA THR A 173 -10.12 12.35 -17.31
C THR A 173 -9.28 12.08 -18.55
N LYS A 174 -8.01 11.71 -18.36
CA LYS A 174 -7.04 11.37 -19.40
C LYS A 174 -6.31 10.08 -18.98
N LYS A 175 -5.59 9.47 -19.92
CA LYS A 175 -4.71 8.35 -19.61
C LYS A 175 -3.65 8.74 -18.57
N LEU A 176 -3.22 7.76 -17.78
CA LEU A 176 -2.14 7.93 -16.82
C LEU A 176 -0.83 8.20 -17.55
N LEU A 177 -0.05 9.17 -17.05
CA LEU A 177 1.30 9.41 -17.54
C LEU A 177 2.28 8.35 -17.03
N PRO A 178 3.32 7.98 -17.79
CA PRO A 178 4.33 7.05 -17.32
C PRO A 178 5.24 7.72 -16.28
N LEU A 179 5.64 6.97 -15.26
CA LEU A 179 6.59 7.42 -14.24
C LEU A 179 8.03 7.16 -14.68
N ARG A 180 8.92 8.14 -14.56
CA ARG A 180 10.36 7.97 -14.80
C ARG A 180 11.13 8.44 -13.57
N LEU A 181 11.67 7.50 -12.79
CA LEU A 181 12.53 7.75 -11.63
C LEU A 181 13.77 6.87 -11.74
N LEU A 182 14.72 7.24 -12.60
CA LEU A 182 15.91 6.43 -12.90
C LEU A 182 17.19 6.98 -12.27
N GLU A 183 17.11 8.12 -11.59
CA GLU A 183 18.25 8.79 -10.97
C GLU A 183 17.98 8.93 -9.47
N PRO A 184 18.75 8.23 -8.61
CA PRO A 184 18.57 8.30 -7.14
C PRO A 184 18.71 9.71 -6.58
N GLY A 185 19.64 10.49 -7.13
CA GLY A 185 19.92 11.84 -6.63
C GLY A 185 20.55 11.82 -5.24
N LYS A 186 20.55 12.98 -4.58
CA LYS A 186 20.99 13.16 -3.19
C LYS A 186 19.80 13.44 -2.30
N VAL A 187 19.81 12.90 -1.08
CA VAL A 187 18.79 13.19 -0.07
C VAL A 187 18.78 14.69 0.23
N ALA A 188 17.67 15.36 -0.08
CA ALA A 188 17.47 16.77 0.19
C ALA A 188 16.98 17.00 1.63
N PHE A 189 16.07 16.15 2.11
CA PHE A 189 15.61 16.18 3.50
C PHE A 189 15.03 14.83 3.93
N ILE A 190 14.95 14.62 5.25
CA ILE A 190 14.21 13.52 5.87
C ILE A 190 13.15 14.11 6.80
N LYS A 191 11.91 13.63 6.67
CA LYS A 191 10.78 14.01 7.54
C LYS A 191 10.06 12.78 8.08
N GLY A 192 9.31 12.92 9.15
CA GLY A 192 8.56 11.80 9.71
C GLY A 192 7.58 12.15 10.80
N VAL A 193 6.91 11.12 11.30
CA VAL A 193 5.94 11.18 12.39
C VAL A 193 6.18 10.03 13.35
N ALA A 194 6.37 10.36 14.63
CA ALA A 194 6.36 9.44 15.76
C ALA A 194 5.02 9.61 16.50
N ILE A 195 4.13 8.63 16.37
CA ILE A 195 2.81 8.66 17.00
C ILE A 195 2.73 7.63 18.12
N SER A 196 2.12 8.01 19.24
CA SER A 196 1.69 7.06 20.27
C SER A 196 0.33 7.43 20.83
N SER A 197 -0.48 6.42 21.10
CA SER A 197 -1.81 6.57 21.68
C SER A 197 -1.81 6.11 23.13
N HIS A 198 -2.27 6.97 24.05
CA HIS A 198 -2.34 6.67 25.49
C HIS A 198 -1.01 6.28 26.15
N LEU A 199 0.10 6.80 25.64
CA LEU A 199 1.48 6.45 26.04
C LEU A 199 2.39 7.67 26.27
N GLU A 200 1.84 8.89 26.26
CA GLU A 200 2.57 10.16 26.43
C GLU A 200 3.40 10.20 27.71
N GLN A 201 2.85 9.78 28.86
CA GLN A 201 3.58 9.73 30.13
C GLN A 201 4.84 8.84 30.08
N LYS A 202 4.85 7.82 29.19
CA LYS A 202 5.98 6.93 28.99
C LYS A 202 6.97 7.44 27.93
N LYS A 203 6.72 8.62 27.38
CA LYS A 203 7.52 9.29 26.35
C LYS A 203 7.85 8.37 25.15
N VAL A 204 6.86 7.57 24.72
CA VAL A 204 7.11 6.53 23.71
C VAL A 204 7.44 7.14 22.36
N SER A 205 6.75 8.21 21.96
CA SER A 205 7.00 8.91 20.70
C SER A 205 8.39 9.55 20.67
N GLU A 206 8.78 10.20 21.76
CA GLU A 206 10.09 10.82 21.96
C GLU A 206 11.20 9.77 21.86
N ARG A 207 11.08 8.66 22.60
CA ARG A 207 12.09 7.58 22.58
C ARG A 207 12.24 6.93 21.20
N MET A 208 11.15 6.80 20.43
CA MET A 208 11.21 6.34 19.04
C MET A 208 11.96 7.36 18.17
N LYS A 209 11.64 8.65 18.31
CA LYS A 209 12.30 9.75 17.60
C LYS A 209 13.79 9.81 17.92
N ASP A 210 14.17 9.85 19.18
CA ASP A 210 15.57 10.00 19.62
C ASP A 210 16.44 8.84 19.14
N ALA A 211 15.93 7.60 19.25
CA ALA A 211 16.64 6.43 18.72
C ALA A 211 16.76 6.44 17.19
N CYS A 212 15.76 6.97 16.49
CA CYS A 212 15.80 7.16 15.03
C CYS A 212 16.84 8.21 14.64
N LEU A 213 16.80 9.39 15.27
CA LEU A 213 17.73 10.49 15.03
C LEU A 213 19.17 10.07 15.30
N SER A 214 19.44 9.39 16.41
CA SER A 214 20.78 8.90 16.76
C SER A 214 21.39 8.00 15.67
N VAL A 215 20.58 7.19 14.98
CA VAL A 215 21.06 6.35 13.87
C VAL A 215 21.27 7.18 12.60
N LEU A 216 20.36 8.09 12.27
CA LEU A 216 20.47 8.94 11.08
C LEU A 216 21.65 9.91 11.16
N GLU A 217 21.88 10.52 12.32
CA GLU A 217 22.98 11.47 12.56
C GLU A 217 24.35 10.80 12.40
N LYS A 218 24.49 9.56 12.86
CA LYS A 218 25.71 8.75 12.64
C LYS A 218 25.97 8.47 11.17
N ALA A 219 24.93 8.43 10.34
CA ALA A 219 25.02 8.28 8.90
C ALA A 219 25.12 9.64 8.16
N GLY A 220 25.23 10.76 8.88
CA GLY A 220 25.38 12.09 8.32
C GLY A 220 24.06 12.75 7.89
N TYR A 221 22.91 12.20 8.28
CA TYR A 221 21.60 12.76 7.95
C TYR A 221 20.96 13.49 9.13
N LYS A 222 20.25 14.57 8.81
CA LYS A 222 19.33 15.25 9.74
C LYS A 222 17.90 14.93 9.34
N ALA A 223 17.01 14.81 10.32
CA ALA A 223 15.60 14.55 10.09
C ALA A 223 14.71 15.40 11.00
N ASP A 224 13.56 15.80 10.46
CA ASP A 224 12.50 16.45 11.22
C ASP A 224 11.35 15.47 11.46
N ILE A 225 11.18 15.04 12.72
CA ILE A 225 10.19 14.04 13.11
C ILE A 225 9.19 14.70 14.07
N GLU A 226 7.94 14.82 13.62
CA GLU A 226 6.82 15.32 14.40
C GLU A 226 6.42 14.29 15.47
N ILE A 227 6.08 14.76 16.67
CA ILE A 227 5.55 13.92 17.74
C ILE A 227 4.03 14.12 17.80
N ILE A 228 3.29 13.01 17.75
CA ILE A 228 1.84 12.98 17.94
C ILE A 228 1.51 12.15 19.18
N ASN A 229 0.93 12.81 20.18
CA ASN A 229 0.38 12.18 21.38
C ASN A 229 -1.14 12.04 21.22
N ASP A 230 -1.57 10.91 20.68
CA ASP A 230 -2.97 10.63 20.40
C ASP A 230 -3.72 10.16 21.66
N LYS A 231 -4.98 10.60 21.78
CA LYS A 231 -5.92 10.16 22.81
C LYS A 231 -7.21 9.59 22.21
N SER A 232 -7.35 9.59 20.89
CA SER A 232 -8.58 9.18 20.19
C SER A 232 -8.67 7.67 19.97
N ALA A 233 -7.55 6.95 19.88
CA ALA A 233 -7.57 5.51 19.65
C ALA A 233 -8.28 4.75 20.79
N ASN A 234 -8.89 3.61 20.47
CA ASN A 234 -9.58 2.79 21.48
C ASN A 234 -8.62 2.02 22.41
N GLN A 235 -7.32 2.05 22.13
CA GLN A 235 -6.31 1.31 22.88
C GLN A 235 -4.94 1.97 22.79
N ARG A 236 -4.02 1.52 23.65
CA ARG A 236 -2.60 1.86 23.55
C ARG A 236 -2.00 1.33 22.24
N GLY A 237 -1.08 2.11 21.68
CA GLY A 237 -0.33 1.75 20.49
C GLY A 237 0.68 2.82 20.14
N ALA A 238 1.60 2.49 19.23
CA ALA A 238 2.59 3.43 18.74
C ALA A 238 2.95 3.06 17.30
N ALA A 239 3.52 4.01 16.56
CA ALA A 239 4.16 3.76 15.28
C ALA A 239 5.17 4.86 14.99
N LEU A 240 6.19 4.52 14.21
CA LEU A 240 7.12 5.48 13.64
C LEU A 240 7.11 5.34 12.12
N PHE A 241 7.08 6.48 11.43
CA PHE A 241 7.25 6.58 9.99
C PHE A 241 8.23 7.72 9.69
N ILE A 242 9.16 7.49 8.77
CA ILE A 242 10.01 8.53 8.18
C ILE A 242 10.06 8.35 6.67
N TYR A 243 10.37 9.42 5.94
CA TYR A 243 10.69 9.36 4.52
C TYR A 243 11.81 10.34 4.17
N ALA A 244 12.65 9.94 3.22
CA ALA A 244 13.60 10.80 2.56
C ALA A 244 13.01 11.26 1.22
N GLN A 245 13.24 12.53 0.87
CA GLN A 245 13.03 13.03 -0.49
C GLN A 245 14.38 13.46 -1.08
N THR A 246 14.62 13.09 -2.33
CA THR A 246 15.85 13.46 -3.04
C THR A 246 15.66 14.68 -3.94
N ASP A 247 16.76 15.28 -4.37
CA ASP A 247 16.80 16.39 -5.33
C ASP A 247 16.25 16.02 -6.72
N THR A 248 16.30 14.73 -7.09
CA THR A 248 15.66 14.18 -8.31
C THR A 248 14.18 13.85 -8.11
N GLY A 249 13.62 14.11 -6.92
CA GLY A 249 12.22 13.88 -6.61
C GLY A 249 11.86 12.43 -6.31
N CYS A 250 12.84 11.57 -5.99
CA CYS A 250 12.59 10.25 -5.43
C CYS A 250 12.07 10.38 -4.00
N ILE A 251 11.24 9.44 -3.58
CA ILE A 251 10.72 9.37 -2.21
C ILE A 251 10.85 7.94 -1.71
N ILE A 252 11.53 7.80 -0.56
CA ILE A 252 11.84 6.51 0.05
C ILE A 252 11.32 6.57 1.49
N GLY A 253 10.36 5.71 1.83
CA GLY A 253 9.79 5.63 3.17
C GLY A 253 10.24 4.40 3.95
N ALA A 254 10.28 4.54 5.27
CA ALA A 254 10.44 3.42 6.20
C ALA A 254 9.53 3.60 7.39
N ASP A 255 9.02 2.48 7.91
CA ASP A 255 8.05 2.52 8.97
C ASP A 255 8.04 1.25 9.82
N MET A 256 7.53 1.37 11.05
CA MET A 256 7.28 0.22 11.91
C MET A 256 6.21 0.54 12.96
N ALA A 257 5.26 -0.38 13.11
CA ALA A 257 4.26 -0.33 14.17
C ALA A 257 4.85 -0.76 15.52
N GLY A 258 4.24 -0.28 16.61
CA GLY A 258 4.47 -0.77 17.96
C GLY A 258 3.85 -2.16 18.16
N LYS A 259 4.42 -2.92 19.10
CA LYS A 259 3.90 -4.21 19.54
C LYS A 259 4.20 -4.39 21.02
N LEU A 260 3.34 -5.13 21.74
CA LEU A 260 3.61 -5.49 23.13
C LEU A 260 4.99 -6.18 23.23
N GLY A 261 5.83 -5.70 24.15
CA GLY A 261 7.20 -6.17 24.35
C GLY A 261 8.24 -5.65 23.34
N ARG A 262 7.86 -4.82 22.36
CA ARG A 262 8.80 -4.14 21.44
C ARG A 262 9.20 -2.77 22.04
N PRO A 263 10.48 -2.56 22.40
CA PRO A 263 10.93 -1.26 22.92
C PRO A 263 10.83 -0.15 21.86
N ALA A 264 10.61 1.09 22.29
CA ALA A 264 10.55 2.27 21.44
C ALA A 264 11.85 2.47 20.64
N GLU A 265 12.99 2.24 21.28
CA GLU A 265 14.33 2.37 20.69
C GLU A 265 14.54 1.36 19.57
N LYS A 266 13.98 0.15 19.72
CA LYS A 266 14.03 -0.88 18.68
C LYS A 266 13.25 -0.45 17.44
N ILE A 267 12.11 0.23 17.62
CA ILE A 267 11.32 0.80 16.53
C ILE A 267 12.12 1.91 15.84
N GLY A 268 12.62 2.89 16.61
CA GLY A 268 13.43 3.99 16.10
C GLY A 268 14.63 3.53 15.28
N GLY A 269 15.44 2.64 15.86
CA GLY A 269 16.62 2.12 15.18
C GLY A 269 16.28 1.25 13.96
N TYR A 270 15.20 0.47 13.99
CA TYR A 270 14.80 -0.34 12.84
C TYR A 270 14.35 0.53 11.66
N VAL A 271 13.55 1.55 11.93
CA VAL A 271 13.02 2.46 10.89
C VAL A 271 14.16 3.25 10.24
N ALA A 272 15.07 3.82 11.03
CA ALA A 272 16.25 4.52 10.51
C ALA A 272 17.13 3.60 9.65
N ARG A 273 17.48 2.41 10.14
CA ARG A 273 18.30 1.45 9.38
C ARG A 273 17.60 1.00 8.10
N SER A 274 16.29 0.74 8.13
CA SER A 274 15.54 0.33 6.94
C SER A 274 15.52 1.41 5.87
N LEU A 275 15.43 2.69 6.27
CA LEU A 275 15.51 3.81 5.34
C LEU A 275 16.92 3.89 4.71
N LEU A 276 17.96 3.85 5.54
CA LEU A 276 19.35 3.90 5.08
C LEU A 276 19.69 2.74 4.14
N GLU A 277 19.28 1.51 4.48
CA GLU A 277 19.43 0.35 3.59
C GLU A 277 18.83 0.57 2.20
N ASP A 278 17.64 1.19 2.12
CA ASP A 278 17.00 1.45 0.82
C ASP A 278 17.67 2.61 0.07
N ILE A 279 18.14 3.65 0.77
CA ILE A 279 18.95 4.75 0.18
C ILE A 279 20.29 4.21 -0.36
N ASP A 280 21.05 3.50 0.47
CA ASP A 280 22.39 2.98 0.15
C ASP A 280 22.34 1.95 -0.98
N SER A 281 21.18 1.33 -1.22
CA SER A 281 20.98 0.39 -2.31
C SER A 281 20.99 1.05 -3.70
N GLY A 282 20.96 2.39 -3.77
CA GLY A 282 20.83 3.17 -5.00
C GLY A 282 19.43 3.12 -5.61
N ALA A 283 18.41 2.78 -4.81
CA ALA A 283 17.03 2.73 -5.28
C ALA A 283 16.42 4.12 -5.42
N THR A 284 15.41 4.22 -6.27
CA THR A 284 14.63 5.45 -6.48
C THR A 284 13.25 5.40 -5.81
N VAL A 285 12.91 4.25 -5.24
CA VAL A 285 11.71 3.99 -4.44
C VAL A 285 12.04 3.04 -3.30
N ASP A 286 11.28 3.05 -2.20
CA ASP A 286 11.48 2.09 -1.11
C ASP A 286 10.98 0.68 -1.43
N ARG A 287 11.34 -0.27 -0.55
CA ARG A 287 11.01 -1.70 -0.65
C ARG A 287 9.52 -2.03 -0.74
N PHE A 288 8.63 -1.16 -0.28
CA PHE A 288 7.18 -1.36 -0.33
C PHE A 288 6.58 -0.69 -1.56
N THR A 289 6.97 0.56 -1.83
CA THR A 289 6.49 1.28 -3.00
C THR A 289 6.96 0.63 -4.31
N ALA A 290 8.09 -0.08 -4.28
CA ALA A 290 8.59 -0.89 -5.39
C ALA A 290 7.54 -1.86 -5.97
N ASP A 291 6.71 -2.51 -5.13
CA ASP A 291 5.65 -3.39 -5.61
C ASP A 291 4.30 -2.68 -5.83
N GLN A 292 4.04 -1.61 -5.08
CA GLN A 292 2.79 -0.84 -5.17
C GLN A 292 2.65 -0.06 -6.48
N LEU A 293 3.75 0.46 -7.03
CA LEU A 293 3.73 1.24 -8.28
C LEU A 293 3.48 0.40 -9.53
N ILE A 294 3.73 -0.91 -9.48
CA ILE A 294 3.61 -1.83 -10.62
C ILE A 294 2.23 -1.72 -11.28
N LEU A 295 1.17 -1.56 -10.47
CA LEU A 295 -0.19 -1.53 -10.97
C LEU A 295 -0.39 -0.29 -11.85
N TYR A 296 0.00 0.86 -11.32
CA TYR A 296 -0.15 2.15 -11.99
C TYR A 296 0.76 2.26 -13.21
N ALA A 297 1.99 1.74 -13.12
CA ALA A 297 2.91 1.62 -14.24
C ALA A 297 2.34 0.76 -15.38
N ALA A 298 1.68 -0.35 -15.06
CA ALA A 298 1.04 -1.21 -16.06
C ALA A 298 -0.22 -0.59 -16.67
N LEU A 299 -0.90 0.32 -15.96
CA LEU A 299 -2.07 1.05 -16.49
C LEU A 299 -1.70 2.29 -17.30
N ALA A 300 -0.52 2.86 -17.08
CA ALA A 300 -0.04 4.07 -17.74
C ALA A 300 0.08 3.93 -19.27
N ASP A 301 0.00 5.06 -19.97
CA ASP A 301 0.27 5.14 -21.40
C ASP A 301 1.76 5.39 -21.64
N GLY A 302 2.46 4.38 -22.15
CA GLY A 302 3.91 4.41 -22.36
C GLY A 302 4.69 3.58 -21.35
N GLU A 303 5.98 3.87 -21.21
CA GLU A 303 6.91 3.06 -20.42
C GLU A 303 7.30 3.74 -19.12
N SER A 304 6.86 3.18 -18.00
CA SER A 304 7.31 3.60 -16.68
C SER A 304 8.62 2.91 -16.30
N GLY A 305 9.47 3.56 -15.51
CA GLY A 305 10.75 3.02 -15.09
C GLY A 305 11.22 3.55 -13.74
N TYR A 306 11.70 2.66 -12.87
CA TYR A 306 12.30 2.98 -11.58
C TYR A 306 13.31 1.93 -11.11
N ILE A 307 14.09 2.23 -10.07
CA ILE A 307 15.11 1.35 -9.49
C ILE A 307 14.61 0.82 -8.15
N ILE A 308 14.50 -0.51 -8.02
CA ILE A 308 14.07 -1.18 -6.78
C ILE A 308 15.26 -1.47 -5.86
N PRO A 309 15.10 -1.46 -4.53
CA PRO A 309 16.22 -1.74 -3.63
C PRO A 309 16.68 -3.20 -3.72
N ARG A 310 15.71 -4.11 -3.85
CA ARG A 310 15.90 -5.55 -4.03
C ARG A 310 14.64 -6.19 -4.61
N MET A 311 14.82 -7.33 -5.26
CA MET A 311 13.69 -8.16 -5.69
C MET A 311 12.97 -8.76 -4.47
N SER A 312 11.64 -8.79 -4.52
CA SER A 312 10.81 -9.39 -3.48
C SER A 312 9.77 -10.31 -4.11
N ALA A 313 9.25 -11.26 -3.33
CA ALA A 313 8.18 -12.13 -3.79
C ALA A 313 6.90 -11.34 -4.14
N HIS A 314 6.70 -10.15 -3.56
CA HIS A 314 5.58 -9.26 -3.87
C HIS A 314 5.77 -8.58 -5.22
N ILE A 315 6.97 -8.08 -5.51
CA ILE A 315 7.32 -7.56 -6.85
C ILE A 315 7.08 -8.65 -7.90
N ASP A 316 7.64 -9.84 -7.70
CA ASP A 316 7.48 -10.98 -8.62
C ASP A 316 6.00 -11.36 -8.84
N SER A 317 5.18 -11.33 -7.78
CA SER A 317 3.74 -11.61 -7.88
C SER A 317 3.00 -10.55 -8.69
N ASN A 318 3.32 -9.27 -8.44
CA ASN A 318 2.62 -8.16 -9.08
C ASN A 318 3.00 -8.05 -10.56
N LEU A 319 4.29 -8.24 -10.91
CA LEU A 319 4.75 -8.30 -12.31
C LEU A 319 4.04 -9.42 -13.07
N TRP A 320 4.04 -10.64 -12.52
CA TRP A 320 3.32 -11.76 -13.11
C TRP A 320 1.83 -11.47 -13.34
N LEU A 321 1.17 -10.81 -12.38
CA LEU A 321 -0.26 -10.51 -12.49
C LEU A 321 -0.54 -9.46 -13.57
N VAL A 322 0.25 -8.38 -13.68
CA VAL A 322 0.04 -7.38 -14.72
C VAL A 322 0.33 -7.93 -16.12
N GLU A 323 1.36 -8.76 -16.27
CA GLU A 323 1.63 -9.44 -17.55
C GLU A 323 0.48 -10.39 -17.91
N LYS A 324 0.07 -11.25 -16.97
CA LYS A 324 -0.96 -12.27 -17.21
C LYS A 324 -2.36 -11.68 -17.45
N MET A 325 -2.73 -10.63 -16.72
CA MET A 325 -4.11 -10.11 -16.74
C MET A 325 -4.28 -8.88 -17.63
N LEU A 326 -3.28 -8.00 -17.72
CA LEU A 326 -3.35 -6.81 -18.57
C LEU A 326 -2.63 -6.99 -19.90
N GLY A 327 -1.62 -7.85 -19.98
CA GLY A 327 -0.73 -7.93 -21.15
C GLY A 327 0.32 -6.80 -21.19
N ALA A 328 0.59 -6.16 -20.05
CA ALA A 328 1.72 -5.23 -19.92
C ALA A 328 3.04 -5.97 -20.18
N LYS A 329 4.06 -5.27 -20.69
CA LYS A 329 5.40 -5.86 -20.88
C LYS A 329 6.34 -5.39 -19.79
N VAL A 330 7.02 -6.33 -19.16
CA VAL A 330 7.93 -6.07 -18.05
C VAL A 330 9.37 -6.38 -18.46
N SER A 331 10.30 -5.55 -18.04
CA SER A 331 11.75 -5.80 -18.13
C SER A 331 12.41 -5.45 -16.81
N LEU A 332 13.22 -6.35 -16.28
CA LEU A 332 14.02 -6.13 -15.07
C LEU A 332 15.48 -6.41 -15.40
N ASP A 333 16.29 -5.36 -15.45
CA ASP A 333 17.75 -5.44 -15.65
C ASP A 333 18.45 -5.03 -14.35
N GLY A 334 19.02 -6.02 -13.66
CA GLY A 334 19.50 -5.85 -12.29
C GLY A 334 18.40 -5.33 -11.35
N LYS A 335 18.54 -4.07 -10.93
CA LYS A 335 17.56 -3.37 -10.07
C LYS A 335 16.64 -2.42 -10.85
N ARG A 336 16.86 -2.23 -12.14
CA ARG A 336 16.09 -1.31 -12.97
C ARG A 336 14.86 -2.03 -13.51
N LEU A 337 13.69 -1.62 -13.03
CA LEU A 337 12.40 -2.15 -13.45
C LEU A 337 11.76 -1.20 -14.47
N LEU A 338 11.46 -1.71 -15.66
CA LEU A 338 10.73 -1.04 -16.73
C LEU A 338 9.42 -1.78 -16.99
N ILE A 339 8.33 -1.02 -17.14
CA ILE A 339 6.99 -1.56 -17.42
C ILE A 339 6.38 -0.73 -18.54
N LYS A 340 6.15 -1.36 -19.70
CA LYS A 340 5.35 -0.79 -20.77
C LYS A 340 3.87 -1.04 -20.47
N GLY A 341 3.19 0.02 -20.06
CA GLY A 341 1.78 -0.02 -19.69
C GLY A 341 0.85 -0.15 -20.90
N VAL A 342 -0.40 -0.50 -20.60
CA VAL A 342 -1.44 -0.75 -21.60
C VAL A 342 -2.22 0.50 -21.99
N GLY A 343 -1.96 1.65 -21.36
CA GLY A 343 -2.66 2.90 -21.60
C GLY A 343 -4.17 2.78 -21.34
N LEU A 344 -4.56 2.21 -20.20
CA LEU A 344 -5.96 1.95 -19.89
C LEU A 344 -6.76 3.25 -19.83
N GLU A 345 -7.89 3.28 -20.54
CA GLU A 345 -8.81 4.41 -20.55
C GLU A 345 -9.99 4.20 -19.61
N ARG A 346 -10.54 5.30 -19.12
CA ARG A 346 -11.80 5.27 -18.37
C ARG A 346 -12.96 5.11 -19.36
N SER A 347 -13.61 3.95 -19.28
CA SER A 347 -14.73 3.55 -20.13
C SER A 347 -16.07 4.19 -19.79
#